data_AF-A0A177A5A1-F1
#
_entry.id   AF-A0A177A5A1-F1
#
_cell.length_a   1.000
_cell.length_b   1.000
_cell.length_c   1.000
_cell.angle_alpha   90.00
_cell.angle_beta   90.00
_cell.angle_gamma   90.00
#
_symmetry.space_group_name_H-M   'P 1'
#
loop_
_entity.id
_entity.type
_entity.pdbx_description
1 polymer ?
#
loop_
_entity_poly.entity_id
_entity_poly.type
_entity_poly.pdbx_seq_one_letter_code
_entity_poly.pdbx_strand_id
1 'polypeptide(L)'
;MAGATIFAVYTDGKGNVTVSPRDGTGHFEPLHSSSKTVTLLAGSKADATSVVANFKYRADEPLLQVQSHSSPFIGSWKEGPAFNTTDLAQTLDHHDDHSIYTLDLVSANVGVSQNPFLGASAAQLVGQPQGGAELDIALGKRLLKAHGTLMGVAWLIVYPAGAILMRLRWGGVWAHVFIQLVGTSMVIAAFAIGYTFSGMYGIRFNNTHTLFGASIFGLILVQPFLGIAHHLLYRREGKGTLFGLLHCWYGRAIIILAAVNGGLGLQMARNSRGGEIAWGVVAGVALLAYLGASVYSVKGNKMQKKVKDKDDEVRGGEGN
;
A
#
# COMPACT_ATOMS: atom_id res chain seq x y z
N MET A 1 -5.61 1.23 -20.41
CA MET A 1 -5.36 2.52 -21.08
C MET A 1 -5.98 2.56 -22.49
N ALA A 2 -7.12 1.89 -22.71
CA ALA A 2 -7.75 1.89 -24.03
C ALA A 2 -8.34 3.28 -24.34
N GLY A 3 -8.10 3.78 -25.55
CA GLY A 3 -8.56 5.10 -26.00
C GLY A 3 -7.74 6.29 -25.50
N ALA A 4 -6.62 6.06 -24.80
CA ALA A 4 -5.74 7.15 -24.36
C ALA A 4 -4.81 7.62 -25.50
N THR A 5 -4.56 8.93 -25.60
CA THR A 5 -3.44 9.48 -26.38
C THR A 5 -2.18 9.43 -25.51
N ILE A 6 -1.15 8.71 -25.98
CA ILE A 6 0.10 8.50 -25.24
C ILE A 6 1.24 9.22 -25.95
N PHE A 7 2.08 9.92 -25.20
CA PHE A 7 3.33 10.51 -25.70
C PHE A 7 4.51 9.79 -25.08
N ALA A 8 5.13 8.88 -25.85
CA ALA A 8 6.35 8.23 -25.42
C ALA A 8 7.53 9.17 -25.66
N VAL A 9 8.30 9.46 -24.61
CA VAL A 9 9.45 10.37 -24.65
C VAL A 9 10.73 9.59 -24.35
N TYR A 10 11.73 9.76 -25.19
CA TYR A 10 13.06 9.18 -25.00
C TYR A 10 14.13 10.14 -25.52
N THR A 11 15.38 9.91 -25.15
CA THR A 11 16.50 10.74 -25.60
C THR A 11 16.85 10.41 -27.05
N ASP A 12 17.30 11.39 -27.82
CA ASP A 12 17.66 11.20 -29.23
C ASP A 12 19.14 10.79 -29.45
N GLY A 13 19.92 10.76 -28.37
CA GLY A 13 21.36 10.51 -28.38
C GLY A 13 22.23 11.72 -28.77
N LYS A 14 21.64 12.90 -29.00
CA LYS A 14 22.31 14.13 -29.46
C LYS A 14 22.00 15.34 -28.57
N GLY A 15 21.55 15.10 -27.34
CA GLY A 15 21.23 16.15 -26.37
C GLY A 15 19.81 16.68 -26.46
N ASN A 16 18.93 16.02 -27.22
CA ASN A 16 17.52 16.36 -27.35
C ASN A 16 16.65 15.11 -27.13
N VAL A 17 15.35 15.23 -27.44
CA VAL A 17 14.37 14.16 -27.21
C VAL A 17 13.60 13.81 -28.47
N THR A 18 13.13 12.58 -28.49
CA THR A 18 12.13 12.08 -29.43
C THR A 18 10.80 11.96 -28.70
N VAL A 19 9.74 12.45 -29.32
CA VAL A 19 8.37 12.32 -28.79
C VAL A 19 7.52 11.57 -29.81
N SER A 20 7.18 10.34 -29.46
CA SER A 20 6.33 9.48 -30.28
C SER A 20 4.87 9.55 -29.79
N PRO A 21 3.93 10.10 -30.58
CA PRO A 21 2.51 9.95 -30.30
C PRO A 21 2.06 8.52 -30.60
N ARG A 22 1.25 7.95 -29.70
CA ARG A 22 0.77 6.57 -29.75
C ARG A 22 -0.68 6.46 -29.32
N ASP A 23 -1.37 5.45 -29.81
CA ASP A 23 -2.75 5.13 -29.43
C ASP A 23 -2.77 4.01 -28.37
N GLY A 24 -3.45 4.25 -27.26
CA GLY A 24 -3.66 3.27 -26.22
C GLY A 24 -4.71 2.24 -26.61
N THR A 25 -4.34 0.96 -26.68
CA THR A 25 -5.24 -0.15 -27.02
C THR A 25 -5.64 -1.00 -25.81
N GLY A 26 -5.27 -0.60 -24.59
CA GLY A 26 -5.59 -1.34 -23.36
C GLY A 26 -4.39 -1.48 -22.43
N HIS A 27 -4.04 -2.73 -22.13
CA HIS A 27 -2.86 -3.13 -21.35
C HIS A 27 -1.77 -3.75 -22.25
N PHE A 28 -1.79 -3.39 -23.53
CA PHE A 28 -0.80 -3.79 -24.52
C PHE A 28 0.16 -2.63 -24.78
N GLU A 29 1.33 -2.96 -25.32
CA GLU A 29 2.27 -1.95 -25.77
C GLU A 29 1.59 -1.01 -26.80
N PRO A 30 1.61 0.31 -26.57
CA PRO A 30 1.04 1.25 -27.53
C PRO A 30 1.99 1.40 -28.72
N LEU A 31 1.43 1.45 -29.93
CA LEU A 31 2.19 1.59 -31.17
C LEU A 31 2.15 3.04 -31.68
N HIS A 32 3.18 3.43 -32.42
CA HIS A 32 3.24 4.74 -33.05
C HIS A 32 2.02 4.99 -33.94
N SER A 33 1.43 6.18 -33.78
CA SER A 33 0.27 6.61 -34.54
C SER A 33 0.65 7.68 -35.56
N SER A 34 0.52 7.35 -36.85
CA SER A 34 0.79 8.28 -37.95
C SER A 34 -0.33 9.30 -38.17
N SER A 35 -1.50 9.12 -37.56
CA SER A 35 -2.60 10.08 -37.60
C SER A 35 -2.41 11.25 -36.63
N LYS A 36 -1.48 11.12 -35.68
CA LYS A 36 -1.19 12.12 -34.65
C LYS A 36 0.04 12.93 -35.01
N THR A 37 -0.09 14.25 -34.99
CA THR A 37 1.02 15.16 -35.30
C THR A 37 1.55 15.81 -34.03
N VAL A 38 2.82 15.52 -33.73
CA VAL A 38 3.59 16.18 -32.66
C VAL A 38 4.71 17.00 -33.30
N THR A 39 4.86 18.25 -32.87
CA THR A 39 5.97 19.12 -33.26
C THR A 39 6.81 19.42 -32.04
N LEU A 40 8.10 19.03 -32.07
CA LEU A 40 9.02 19.37 -31.00
C LEU A 40 9.27 20.88 -30.98
N LEU A 41 9.27 21.46 -29.79
CA LEU A 41 9.47 22.89 -29.56
C LEU A 41 10.87 23.12 -28.98
N ALA A 42 11.44 24.28 -29.31
CA ALA A 42 12.69 24.73 -28.72
C ALA A 42 12.56 24.88 -27.20
N GLY A 43 13.66 24.60 -26.50
CA GLY A 43 13.72 24.43 -25.04
C GLY A 43 13.67 22.97 -24.58
N SER A 44 13.35 22.03 -25.48
CA SER A 44 13.56 20.59 -25.24
C SER A 44 15.05 20.28 -25.09
N LYS A 45 15.37 19.36 -24.18
CA LYS A 45 16.75 18.93 -23.92
C LYS A 45 16.80 17.55 -23.27
N ALA A 46 17.92 16.86 -23.45
CA ALA A 46 18.27 15.68 -22.69
C ALA A 46 19.72 15.79 -22.23
N ASP A 47 19.93 15.74 -20.91
CA ASP A 47 21.25 15.76 -20.28
C ASP A 47 21.34 14.69 -19.19
N ALA A 48 22.50 14.57 -18.54
CA ALA A 48 22.75 13.55 -17.52
C ALA A 48 21.84 13.66 -16.28
N THR A 49 21.16 14.79 -16.10
CA THR A 49 20.34 15.08 -14.91
C THR A 49 18.85 15.21 -15.22
N SER A 50 18.49 15.53 -16.47
CA SER A 50 17.12 15.88 -16.82
C SER A 50 16.80 15.60 -18.29
N VAL A 51 15.56 15.16 -18.52
CA VAL A 51 14.96 15.05 -19.85
C VAL A 51 13.74 15.95 -19.86
N VAL A 52 13.73 16.92 -20.77
CA VAL A 52 12.66 17.91 -20.92
C VAL A 52 12.15 17.85 -22.35
N ALA A 53 10.86 17.53 -22.50
CA ALA A 53 10.18 17.50 -23.79
C ALA A 53 9.15 18.61 -23.86
N ASN A 54 9.47 19.67 -24.60
CA ASN A 54 8.53 20.72 -24.97
C ASN A 54 7.99 20.37 -26.35
N PHE A 55 6.69 20.12 -26.48
CA PHE A 55 6.11 19.77 -27.76
C PHE A 55 4.71 20.35 -27.93
N LYS A 56 4.32 20.58 -29.18
CA LYS A 56 2.97 20.92 -29.59
C LYS A 56 2.30 19.67 -30.11
N TYR A 57 1.16 19.32 -29.52
CA TYR A 57 0.27 18.30 -30.05
C TYR A 57 -0.98 18.96 -30.60
N ARG A 58 -1.36 18.60 -31.83
CA ARG A 58 -2.66 18.96 -32.38
C ARG A 58 -3.63 17.82 -32.10
N ALA A 59 -4.49 18.02 -31.11
CA ALA A 59 -5.59 17.10 -30.83
C ALA A 59 -6.70 17.32 -31.86
N ASP A 60 -6.92 16.33 -32.72
CA ASP A 60 -8.08 16.30 -33.62
C ASP A 60 -9.17 15.37 -33.06
N GLU A 61 -8.89 14.68 -31.94
CA GLU A 61 -9.81 13.82 -31.21
C GLU A 61 -10.57 14.55 -30.07
N PRO A 62 -11.79 14.09 -29.72
CA PRO A 62 -12.58 14.70 -28.64
C PRO A 62 -12.13 14.33 -27.21
N LEU A 63 -10.99 13.64 -27.07
CA LEU A 63 -10.49 13.15 -25.77
C LEU A 63 -9.97 14.27 -24.87
N LEU A 64 -9.37 15.32 -25.47
CA LEU A 64 -8.81 16.43 -24.70
C LEU A 64 -9.86 17.53 -24.49
N GLN A 65 -10.54 17.49 -23.35
CA GLN A 65 -11.48 18.53 -22.95
C GLN A 65 -10.74 19.75 -22.39
N VAL A 66 -10.34 20.67 -23.26
CA VAL A 66 -9.58 21.88 -22.90
C VAL A 66 -10.28 22.83 -21.93
N GLN A 67 -11.59 22.64 -21.70
CA GLN A 67 -12.38 23.39 -20.72
C GLN A 67 -12.47 22.70 -19.34
N SER A 68 -11.74 21.60 -19.13
CA SER A 68 -11.75 20.88 -17.86
C SER A 68 -10.75 21.46 -16.86
N HIS A 69 -11.23 21.79 -15.67
CA HIS A 69 -10.39 22.13 -14.50
C HIS A 69 -9.75 20.89 -13.84
N SER A 70 -10.12 19.69 -14.27
CA SER A 70 -9.64 18.43 -13.69
C SER A 70 -9.54 17.35 -14.76
N SER A 71 -8.69 17.60 -15.76
CA SER A 71 -8.45 16.65 -16.85
C SER A 71 -7.53 15.51 -16.37
N PRO A 72 -7.89 14.22 -16.55
CA PRO A 72 -7.10 13.11 -16.02
C PRO A 72 -5.85 12.85 -16.86
N PHE A 73 -4.70 12.73 -16.20
CA PHE A 73 -3.41 12.41 -16.80
C PHE A 73 -2.73 11.25 -16.07
N ILE A 74 -1.91 10.52 -16.82
CA ILE A 74 -1.05 9.47 -16.29
C ILE A 74 0.37 9.75 -16.77
N GLY A 75 1.32 9.83 -15.85
CA GLY A 75 2.75 9.79 -16.14
C GLY A 75 3.30 8.42 -15.77
N SER A 76 4.08 7.78 -16.62
CA SER A 76 4.74 6.51 -16.32
C SER A 76 6.19 6.53 -16.79
N TRP A 77 7.04 5.76 -16.12
CA TRP A 77 8.47 5.71 -16.44
C TRP A 77 9.06 4.31 -16.24
N LYS A 78 10.09 4.02 -17.02
CA LYS A 78 10.93 2.84 -16.90
C LYS A 78 12.29 3.28 -16.36
N GLU A 79 12.76 2.62 -15.31
CA GLU A 79 14.13 2.77 -14.83
C GLU A 79 15.08 1.92 -15.66
N GLY A 80 16.25 2.47 -15.97
CA GLY A 80 17.29 1.79 -16.72
C GLY A 80 18.04 2.70 -17.68
N PRO A 81 18.84 2.12 -18.58
CA PRO A 81 19.52 2.85 -19.64
C PRO A 81 18.50 3.61 -20.51
N ALA A 82 18.81 4.87 -20.82
CA ALA A 82 17.99 5.66 -21.72
C ALA A 82 18.08 5.10 -23.16
N PHE A 83 16.95 5.10 -23.86
CA PHE A 83 16.96 4.94 -25.32
C PHE A 83 17.59 6.17 -25.96
N ASN A 84 18.56 5.97 -26.85
CA ASN A 84 19.19 7.03 -27.64
C ASN A 84 18.79 6.84 -29.11
N THR A 85 17.56 7.21 -29.46
CA THR A 85 16.99 6.92 -30.78
C THR A 85 15.98 7.96 -31.23
N THR A 86 15.90 8.17 -32.54
CA THR A 86 14.86 8.99 -33.20
C THR A 86 13.74 8.14 -33.80
N ASP A 87 13.80 6.81 -33.66
CA ASP A 87 12.76 5.92 -34.16
C ASP A 87 11.46 6.11 -33.36
N LEU A 88 10.38 6.53 -34.02
CA LEU A 88 9.06 6.70 -33.41
C LEU A 88 8.43 5.36 -32.99
N ALA A 89 8.80 4.27 -33.67
CA ALA A 89 8.27 2.93 -33.45
C ALA A 89 9.09 2.11 -32.43
N GLN A 90 9.98 2.75 -31.67
CA GLN A 90 10.82 2.10 -30.66
C GLN A 90 9.99 1.19 -29.74
N THR A 91 10.36 -0.08 -29.63
CA THR A 91 9.70 -1.02 -28.72
C THR A 91 9.88 -0.58 -27.27
N LEU A 92 8.78 -0.60 -26.51
CA LEU A 92 8.73 -0.22 -25.11
C LEU A 92 8.49 -1.43 -24.22
N ASP A 93 9.35 -1.59 -23.24
CA ASP A 93 9.06 -2.46 -22.11
C ASP A 93 7.97 -1.87 -21.23
N HIS A 94 7.35 -2.73 -20.43
CA HIS A 94 6.41 -2.28 -19.42
C HIS A 94 7.11 -1.39 -18.40
N HIS A 95 6.56 -0.19 -18.18
CA HIS A 95 7.06 0.79 -17.21
C HIS A 95 7.12 0.18 -15.78
N ASP A 96 8.06 0.68 -14.98
CA ASP A 96 8.25 0.18 -13.62
C ASP A 96 7.27 0.85 -12.66
N ASP A 97 6.99 2.14 -12.86
CA ASP A 97 6.13 2.93 -11.99
C ASP A 97 5.30 3.96 -12.79
N HIS A 98 4.26 4.48 -12.15
CA HIS A 98 3.32 5.43 -12.72
C HIS A 98 2.67 6.33 -11.66
N SER A 99 2.26 7.51 -12.08
CA SER A 99 1.47 8.46 -11.28
C SER A 99 0.23 8.87 -12.05
N ILE A 100 -0.88 9.03 -11.32
CA ILE A 100 -2.14 9.53 -11.85
C ILE A 100 -2.37 10.89 -11.19
N TYR A 101 -2.68 11.89 -11.99
CA TYR A 101 -2.92 13.25 -11.53
C TYR A 101 -3.94 13.93 -12.43
N THR A 102 -4.41 15.11 -12.03
CA THR A 102 -5.28 15.93 -12.86
C THR A 102 -4.62 17.25 -13.20
N LEU A 103 -4.95 17.79 -14.36
CA LEU A 103 -4.48 19.09 -14.82
C LEU A 103 -5.68 20.02 -15.03
N ASP A 104 -5.54 21.27 -14.59
CA ASP A 104 -6.45 22.36 -14.95
C ASP A 104 -6.06 22.91 -16.33
N LEU A 105 -6.79 22.47 -17.36
CA LEU A 105 -6.54 22.88 -18.74
C LEU A 105 -7.11 24.27 -19.05
N VAL A 106 -8.07 24.77 -18.26
CA VAL A 106 -8.65 26.10 -18.43
C VAL A 106 -7.59 27.16 -18.11
N SER A 107 -6.84 26.94 -17.03
CA SER A 107 -5.75 27.82 -16.60
C SER A 107 -4.54 27.81 -17.53
N ALA A 108 -4.43 26.80 -18.40
CA ALA A 108 -3.30 26.61 -19.32
C ALA A 108 -3.47 27.35 -20.67
N ASN A 109 -4.48 28.22 -20.81
CA ASN A 109 -4.70 28.99 -22.03
C ASN A 109 -3.68 30.13 -22.18
N VAL A 110 -2.78 30.00 -23.15
CA VAL A 110 -1.72 31.00 -23.42
C VAL A 110 -2.15 32.14 -24.35
N GLY A 111 -3.40 32.15 -24.83
CA GLY A 111 -4.03 33.25 -25.60
C GLY A 111 -3.46 33.53 -27.00
N VAL A 112 -2.19 33.21 -27.24
CA VAL A 112 -1.48 33.38 -28.52
C VAL A 112 -0.73 32.10 -28.90
N SER A 113 -0.65 31.83 -30.21
CA SER A 113 0.07 30.68 -30.76
C SER A 113 1.58 30.94 -30.81
N GLN A 114 2.21 31.07 -29.64
CA GLN A 114 3.67 31.21 -29.49
C GLN A 114 4.21 30.10 -28.61
N ASN A 115 5.51 29.79 -28.74
CA ASN A 115 6.15 28.80 -27.86
C ASN A 115 6.20 29.34 -26.42
N PRO A 116 5.44 28.79 -25.46
CA PRO A 116 5.37 29.33 -24.11
C PRO A 116 6.65 29.09 -23.29
N PHE A 117 7.58 28.29 -23.80
CA PHE A 117 8.79 27.87 -23.10
C PHE A 117 10.02 28.76 -23.36
N LEU A 118 9.92 29.82 -24.17
CA LEU A 118 11.06 30.66 -24.57
C LEU A 118 11.02 32.12 -24.07
N GLY A 119 9.95 32.56 -23.41
CA GLY A 119 9.82 33.94 -22.89
C GLY A 119 10.33 34.12 -21.47
N ALA A 120 10.44 35.37 -20.97
CA ALA A 120 10.73 35.64 -19.55
C ALA A 120 9.67 35.05 -18.61
N SER A 121 8.45 34.84 -19.11
CA SER A 121 7.37 34.10 -18.44
C SER A 121 7.58 32.58 -18.43
N ALA A 122 8.52 32.02 -19.21
CA ALA A 122 8.84 30.59 -19.17
C ALA A 122 9.47 30.18 -17.84
N ALA A 123 10.17 31.11 -17.17
CA ALA A 123 10.66 30.94 -15.80
C ALA A 123 9.51 30.88 -14.76
N GLN A 124 8.29 31.27 -15.15
CA GLN A 124 7.10 31.30 -14.30
C GLN A 124 6.06 30.24 -14.72
N LEU A 125 6.11 29.74 -15.97
CA LEU A 125 5.27 28.67 -16.53
C LEU A 125 5.87 27.27 -16.35
N VAL A 126 7.19 27.16 -16.22
CA VAL A 126 7.72 26.19 -15.26
C VAL A 126 7.37 26.77 -13.91
N GLY A 127 6.10 26.60 -13.52
CA GLY A 127 5.78 26.58 -12.11
C GLY A 127 6.67 25.48 -11.55
N GLN A 128 7.83 25.88 -11.04
CA GLN A 128 8.53 25.15 -9.99
C GLN A 128 7.39 24.66 -9.10
N PRO A 129 7.13 23.34 -9.03
CA PRO A 129 5.90 22.83 -8.44
C PRO A 129 5.79 23.55 -7.12
N GLN A 130 4.78 24.41 -6.93
CA GLN A 130 4.72 25.38 -5.82
C GLN A 130 4.82 24.60 -4.50
N GLY A 131 6.04 24.33 -4.03
CA GLY A 131 6.38 23.35 -3.00
C GLY A 131 5.46 22.12 -2.91
N GLY A 132 4.81 21.69 -3.99
CA GLY A 132 3.47 21.09 -3.90
C GLY A 132 3.39 19.75 -4.59
N ALA A 133 3.62 19.65 -5.90
CA ALA A 133 3.57 18.35 -6.59
C ALA A 133 4.72 17.39 -6.20
N GLU A 134 5.94 17.91 -6.01
CA GLU A 134 7.06 17.09 -5.50
C GLU A 134 6.83 16.72 -4.02
N LEU A 135 6.29 17.65 -3.23
CA LEU A 135 5.88 17.41 -1.85
C LEU A 135 4.73 16.40 -1.78
N ASP A 136 3.78 16.40 -2.72
CA ASP A 136 2.61 15.52 -2.76
C ASP A 136 3.00 14.10 -3.16
N ILE A 137 3.93 13.94 -4.11
CA ILE A 137 4.50 12.63 -4.45
C ILE A 137 5.34 12.11 -3.27
N ALA A 138 6.20 12.95 -2.69
CA ALA A 138 7.01 12.57 -1.53
C ALA A 138 6.16 12.26 -0.30
N LEU A 139 5.11 13.05 -0.05
CA LEU A 139 4.13 12.85 1.01
C LEU A 139 3.32 11.57 0.75
N GLY A 140 2.87 11.33 -0.48
CA GLY A 140 2.21 10.10 -0.89
C GLY A 140 3.06 8.87 -0.60
N LYS A 141 4.34 8.88 -1.00
CA LYS A 141 5.30 7.80 -0.70
C LYS A 141 5.50 7.62 0.80
N ARG A 142 5.61 8.71 1.57
CA ARG A 142 5.75 8.68 3.04
C ARG A 142 4.49 8.11 3.71
N LEU A 143 3.29 8.51 3.29
CA LEU A 143 2.01 8.04 3.82
C LEU A 143 1.81 6.55 3.50
N LEU A 144 2.09 6.12 2.27
CA LEU A 144 2.00 4.72 1.87
C LEU A 144 2.97 3.85 2.68
N LYS A 145 4.23 4.29 2.83
CA LYS A 145 5.23 3.62 3.66
C LYS A 145 4.79 3.56 5.12
N ALA A 146 4.33 4.67 5.70
CA ALA A 146 3.86 4.75 7.07
C ALA A 146 2.68 3.79 7.32
N HIS A 147 1.67 3.80 6.43
CA HIS A 147 0.53 2.87 6.47
C HIS A 147 1.00 1.42 6.47
N GLY A 148 1.82 1.03 5.48
CA GLY A 148 2.31 -0.34 5.35
C GLY A 148 3.14 -0.77 6.55
N THR A 149 4.04 0.08 7.06
CA THR A 149 4.87 -0.23 8.23
C THR A 149 4.05 -0.39 9.51
N LEU A 150 3.10 0.52 9.77
CA LEU A 150 2.27 0.44 10.98
C LEU A 150 1.34 -0.77 10.94
N MET A 151 0.70 -1.03 9.79
CA MET A 151 -0.13 -2.23 9.62
C MET A 151 0.69 -3.51 9.78
N GLY A 152 1.88 -3.58 9.17
CA GLY A 152 2.76 -4.74 9.28
C GLY A 152 3.19 -5.04 10.71
N VAL A 153 3.68 -4.01 11.42
CA VAL A 153 4.09 -4.17 12.83
C VAL A 153 2.91 -4.54 13.71
N ALA A 154 1.76 -3.88 13.55
CA ALA A 154 0.57 -4.18 14.36
C ALA A 154 0.12 -5.63 14.16
N TRP A 155 -0.09 -6.06 12.91
CA TRP A 155 -0.68 -7.36 12.58
C TRP A 155 0.27 -8.54 12.72
N LEU A 156 1.55 -8.39 12.38
CA LEU A 156 2.50 -9.50 12.39
C LEU A 156 3.30 -9.60 13.69
N ILE A 157 3.37 -8.53 14.48
CA ILE A 157 4.20 -8.51 15.69
C ILE A 157 3.35 -8.26 16.93
N VAL A 158 2.66 -7.13 17.01
CA VAL A 158 1.99 -6.68 18.26
C VAL A 158 0.82 -7.60 18.64
N TYR A 159 -0.12 -7.85 17.72
CA TYR A 159 -1.26 -8.75 17.98
C TYR A 159 -0.82 -10.18 18.32
N PRO A 160 0.08 -10.82 17.55
CA PRO A 160 0.62 -12.13 17.91
C PRO A 160 1.36 -12.15 19.24
N ALA A 161 2.16 -11.13 19.56
CA ALA A 161 2.87 -11.04 20.84
C ALA A 161 1.90 -11.01 22.03
N GLY A 162 0.83 -10.20 21.96
CA GLY A 162 -0.20 -10.16 22.99
C GLY A 162 -0.89 -11.51 23.18
N ALA A 163 -1.12 -12.25 22.10
CA ALA A 163 -1.70 -13.60 22.15
C ALA A 163 -0.71 -14.65 22.71
N ILE A 164 0.58 -14.56 22.35
CA ILE A 164 1.65 -15.47 22.82
C ILE A 164 1.88 -15.29 24.31
N LEU A 165 2.02 -14.05 24.80
CA LEU A 165 2.28 -13.77 26.22
C LEU A 165 1.17 -14.31 27.13
N MET A 166 -0.09 -14.14 26.72
CA MET A 166 -1.23 -14.73 27.42
C MET A 166 -1.12 -16.27 27.51
N ARG A 167 -0.62 -16.91 26.45
CA ARG A 167 -0.50 -18.37 26.34
C ARG A 167 0.67 -18.94 27.14
N LEU A 168 1.77 -18.19 27.21
CA LEU A 168 2.93 -18.48 28.06
C LEU A 168 2.70 -18.10 29.53
N ARG A 169 1.54 -17.48 29.84
CA ARG A 169 1.17 -16.98 31.17
C ARG A 169 2.13 -15.92 31.70
N TRP A 170 2.75 -15.15 30.80
CA TRP A 170 3.64 -14.04 31.13
C TRP A 170 2.84 -12.73 31.15
N GLY A 171 2.85 -12.00 32.27
CA GLY A 171 2.17 -10.71 32.43
C GLY A 171 0.63 -10.76 32.63
N GLY A 172 -0.01 -11.90 32.35
CA GLY A 172 -1.44 -12.11 32.59
C GLY A 172 -2.37 -11.28 31.69
N VAL A 173 -3.63 -11.11 32.13
CA VAL A 173 -4.68 -10.45 31.32
C VAL A 173 -4.36 -8.98 31.06
N TRP A 174 -3.78 -8.26 32.02
CA TRP A 174 -3.48 -6.83 31.85
C TRP A 174 -2.39 -6.58 30.81
N ALA A 175 -1.35 -7.43 30.75
CA ALA A 175 -0.35 -7.35 29.69
C ALA A 175 -0.98 -7.61 28.31
N HIS A 176 -1.87 -8.60 28.21
CA HIS A 176 -2.63 -8.85 26.99
C HIS A 176 -3.45 -7.61 26.58
N VAL A 177 -4.28 -7.08 27.48
CA VAL A 177 -5.13 -5.91 27.20
C VAL A 177 -4.28 -4.71 26.76
N PHE A 178 -3.18 -4.42 27.46
CA PHE A 178 -2.30 -3.31 27.12
C PHE A 178 -1.73 -3.44 25.70
N ILE A 179 -1.17 -4.61 25.37
CA ILE A 179 -0.59 -4.86 24.04
C ILE A 179 -1.66 -4.81 22.95
N GLN A 180 -2.88 -5.33 23.21
CA GLN A 180 -3.98 -5.24 22.25
C GLN A 180 -4.47 -3.81 22.05
N LEU A 181 -4.46 -2.98 23.10
CA LEU A 181 -4.79 -1.56 22.97
C LEU A 181 -3.75 -0.84 22.11
N VAL A 182 -2.46 -1.09 22.34
CA VAL A 182 -1.38 -0.53 21.50
C VAL A 182 -1.57 -0.95 20.04
N GLY A 183 -1.78 -2.24 19.77
CA GLY A 183 -2.03 -2.75 18.41
C GLY A 183 -3.27 -2.12 17.76
N THR A 184 -4.35 -1.96 18.52
CA THR A 184 -5.60 -1.36 18.03
C THR A 184 -5.42 0.12 17.70
N SER A 185 -4.71 0.88 18.55
CA SER A 185 -4.36 2.27 18.26
C SER A 185 -3.51 2.41 17.00
N MET A 186 -2.53 1.51 16.80
CA MET A 186 -1.72 1.48 15.58
C MET A 186 -2.57 1.21 14.34
N VAL A 187 -3.49 0.24 14.39
CA VAL A 187 -4.40 -0.07 13.28
C VAL A 187 -5.34 1.09 12.97
N ILE A 188 -5.89 1.78 13.98
CA ILE A 188 -6.72 2.97 13.78
C ILE A 188 -5.93 4.08 13.09
N ALA A 189 -4.73 4.40 13.58
CA ALA A 189 -3.88 5.43 12.98
C ALA A 189 -3.49 5.06 11.55
N ALA A 190 -3.07 3.82 11.32
CA ALA A 190 -2.70 3.34 9.99
C ALA A 190 -3.90 3.31 9.03
N PHE A 191 -5.09 2.94 9.51
CA PHE A 191 -6.31 2.95 8.71
C PHE A 191 -6.67 4.37 8.29
N ALA A 192 -6.57 5.35 9.19
CA ALA A 192 -6.78 6.76 8.86
C ALA A 192 -5.81 7.24 7.76
N ILE A 193 -4.53 6.89 7.85
CA ILE A 193 -3.54 7.18 6.80
C ILE A 193 -3.95 6.54 5.46
N GLY A 194 -4.32 5.25 5.47
CA GLY A 194 -4.74 4.54 4.26
C GLY A 194 -6.05 5.06 3.66
N TYR A 195 -7.00 5.49 4.50
CA TYR A 195 -8.26 6.09 4.08
C TYR A 195 -8.05 7.45 3.39
N THR A 196 -7.17 8.28 3.94
CA THR A 196 -6.77 9.56 3.33
C THR A 196 -6.03 9.32 2.03
N PHE A 197 -5.01 8.46 2.02
CA PHE A 197 -4.23 8.11 0.83
C PHE A 197 -5.12 7.56 -0.29
N SER A 198 -5.96 6.55 -0.01
CA SER A 198 -6.85 5.98 -1.02
C SER A 198 -7.86 6.97 -1.59
N GLY A 199 -8.25 7.99 -0.83
CA GLY A 199 -9.10 9.08 -1.32
C GLY A 199 -8.39 10.00 -2.30
N MET A 200 -7.16 10.41 -2.00
CA MET A 200 -6.35 11.28 -2.86
C MET A 200 -6.12 10.67 -4.24
N TYR A 201 -5.98 9.35 -4.31
CA TYR A 201 -5.69 8.63 -5.55
C TYR A 201 -6.92 7.92 -6.16
N GLY A 202 -8.14 8.16 -5.64
CA GLY A 202 -9.37 7.59 -6.22
C GLY A 202 -9.51 6.07 -6.14
N ILE A 203 -8.68 5.38 -5.33
CA ILE A 203 -8.67 3.92 -5.19
C ILE A 203 -9.47 3.43 -3.96
N ARG A 204 -10.19 4.32 -3.29
CA ARG A 204 -10.95 4.02 -2.08
C ARG A 204 -12.06 3.01 -2.35
N PHE A 205 -12.01 1.88 -1.65
CA PHE A 205 -12.99 0.79 -1.72
C PHE A 205 -13.23 0.23 -3.14
N ASN A 206 -12.32 0.53 -4.08
CA ASN A 206 -12.44 0.12 -5.48
C ASN A 206 -11.42 -0.97 -5.86
N ASN A 207 -10.78 -1.58 -4.87
CA ASN A 207 -9.90 -2.72 -5.06
C ASN A 207 -9.99 -3.66 -3.86
N THR A 208 -9.51 -4.89 -4.05
CA THR A 208 -9.57 -5.95 -3.04
C THR A 208 -8.89 -5.55 -1.74
N HIS A 209 -7.69 -4.96 -1.77
CA HIS A 209 -6.96 -4.58 -0.55
C HIS A 209 -7.69 -3.53 0.29
N THR A 210 -8.22 -2.49 -0.33
CA THR A 210 -8.90 -1.40 0.39
C THR A 210 -10.27 -1.81 0.89
N LEU A 211 -11.04 -2.59 0.11
CA LEU A 211 -12.34 -3.11 0.52
C LEU A 211 -12.19 -4.15 1.64
N PHE A 212 -11.33 -5.15 1.44
CA PHE A 212 -11.09 -6.22 2.40
C PHE A 212 -10.44 -5.70 3.69
N GLY A 213 -9.48 -4.78 3.57
CA GLY A 213 -8.86 -4.10 4.70
C GLY A 213 -9.85 -3.31 5.55
N ALA A 214 -10.83 -2.64 4.93
CA ALA A 214 -11.89 -1.95 5.65
C ALA A 214 -12.83 -2.90 6.40
N SER A 215 -13.16 -4.05 5.80
CA SER A 215 -13.91 -5.11 6.50
C SER A 215 -13.14 -5.63 7.72
N ILE A 216 -11.84 -5.94 7.56
CA ILE A 216 -10.97 -6.38 8.66
C ILE A 216 -10.88 -5.33 9.77
N PHE A 217 -10.78 -4.04 9.39
CA PHE A 217 -10.79 -2.92 10.33
C PHE A 217 -12.09 -2.90 11.16
N GLY A 218 -13.24 -3.06 10.52
CA GLY A 218 -14.52 -3.18 11.24
C GLY A 218 -14.55 -4.38 12.20
N LEU A 219 -14.06 -5.54 11.76
CA LEU A 219 -14.03 -6.76 12.57
C LEU A 219 -13.13 -6.63 13.81
N ILE A 220 -11.93 -6.02 13.69
CA ILE A 220 -11.03 -5.88 14.85
C ILE A 220 -11.57 -4.94 15.92
N LEU A 221 -12.37 -3.94 15.57
CA LEU A 221 -13.02 -3.06 16.55
C LEU A 221 -14.04 -3.80 17.43
N VAL A 222 -14.54 -4.96 17.00
CA VAL A 222 -15.45 -5.80 17.79
C VAL A 222 -14.70 -6.62 18.85
N GLN A 223 -13.41 -6.92 18.64
CA GLN A 223 -12.62 -7.79 19.53
C GLN A 223 -12.53 -7.32 20.99
N PRO A 224 -12.29 -6.02 21.30
CA PRO A 224 -12.26 -5.53 22.68
C PRO A 224 -13.56 -5.81 23.44
N PHE A 225 -14.72 -5.65 22.80
CA PHE A 225 -16.02 -5.91 23.41
C PHE A 225 -16.20 -7.40 23.72
N LEU A 226 -15.82 -8.28 22.80
CA LEU A 226 -15.81 -9.74 23.04
C LEU A 226 -14.84 -10.12 24.16
N GLY A 227 -13.68 -9.47 24.22
CA GLY A 227 -12.67 -9.69 25.27
C GLY A 227 -13.18 -9.29 26.66
N ILE A 228 -13.83 -8.13 26.77
CA ILE A 228 -14.45 -7.67 28.03
C ILE A 228 -15.56 -8.64 28.45
N ALA A 229 -16.47 -9.00 27.53
CA ALA A 229 -17.56 -9.92 27.82
C ALA A 229 -17.03 -11.29 28.33
N HIS A 230 -16.03 -11.84 27.64
CA HIS A 230 -15.39 -13.09 28.08
C HIS A 230 -14.72 -12.93 29.45
N HIS A 231 -13.97 -11.85 29.68
CA HIS A 231 -13.25 -11.64 30.95
C HIS A 231 -14.21 -11.51 32.13
N LEU A 232 -15.32 -10.78 31.97
CA LEU A 232 -16.35 -10.64 33.00
C LEU A 232 -17.02 -11.97 33.33
N LEU A 233 -17.37 -12.77 32.32
CA LEU A 233 -17.98 -14.09 32.51
C LEU A 233 -16.99 -15.08 33.13
N TYR A 234 -15.72 -15.08 32.69
CA TYR A 234 -14.68 -15.93 33.26
C TYR A 234 -14.44 -15.63 34.75
N ARG A 235 -14.46 -14.34 35.15
CA ARG A 235 -14.36 -13.94 36.57
C ARG A 235 -15.56 -14.40 37.41
N ARG A 236 -16.75 -14.55 36.81
CA ARG A 236 -17.96 -15.01 37.50
C ARG A 236 -18.02 -16.54 37.61
N GLU A 237 -17.72 -17.25 36.53
CA GLU A 237 -17.96 -18.69 36.43
C GLU A 237 -16.73 -19.56 36.76
N GLY A 238 -15.52 -18.98 36.72
CA GLY A 238 -14.26 -19.69 36.98
C GLY A 238 -13.93 -20.80 35.97
N LYS A 239 -14.67 -20.89 34.87
CA LYS A 239 -14.54 -21.90 33.80
C LYS A 239 -14.46 -21.23 32.43
N GLY A 240 -13.99 -21.98 31.43
CA GLY A 240 -13.97 -21.51 30.04
C GLY A 240 -15.39 -21.24 29.53
N THR A 241 -15.60 -20.06 28.94
CA THR A 241 -16.92 -19.62 28.46
C THR A 241 -17.01 -19.67 26.93
N LEU A 242 -18.21 -19.81 26.37
CA LEU A 242 -18.44 -19.79 24.91
C LEU A 242 -17.86 -18.51 24.27
N PHE A 243 -18.03 -17.37 24.93
CA PHE A 243 -17.44 -16.09 24.51
C PHE A 243 -15.91 -16.12 24.46
N GLY A 244 -15.25 -16.90 25.32
CA GLY A 244 -13.80 -17.09 25.28
C GLY A 244 -13.34 -17.88 24.06
N LEU A 245 -14.09 -18.93 23.70
CA LEU A 245 -13.83 -19.70 22.49
C LEU A 245 -14.03 -18.83 21.24
N LEU A 246 -15.15 -18.10 21.18
CA LEU A 246 -15.45 -17.17 20.10
C LEU A 246 -14.37 -16.08 19.99
N HIS A 247 -14.01 -15.43 21.09
CA HIS A 247 -12.96 -14.40 21.11
C HIS A 247 -11.63 -14.93 20.55
N CYS A 248 -11.21 -16.12 21.00
CA CYS A 248 -9.96 -16.75 20.54
C CYS A 248 -9.97 -17.09 19.04
N TRP A 249 -11.00 -17.77 18.55
CA TRP A 249 -11.06 -18.17 17.13
C TRP A 249 -11.30 -17.00 16.20
N TYR A 250 -12.13 -16.05 16.61
CA TYR A 250 -12.37 -14.82 15.87
C TYR A 250 -11.09 -13.98 15.74
N GLY A 251 -10.34 -13.80 16.83
CA GLY A 251 -9.05 -13.10 16.80
C GLY A 251 -8.04 -13.77 15.87
N ARG A 252 -7.95 -15.11 15.89
CA ARG A 252 -7.08 -15.87 14.97
C ARG A 252 -7.48 -15.68 13.51
N ALA A 253 -8.78 -15.78 13.22
CA ALA A 253 -9.28 -15.58 11.86
C ALA A 253 -8.92 -14.18 11.35
N ILE A 254 -9.14 -13.14 12.17
CA ILE A 254 -8.78 -11.77 11.79
C ILE A 254 -7.29 -11.62 11.49
N ILE A 255 -6.40 -12.16 12.34
CA ILE A 255 -4.94 -12.05 12.12
C ILE A 255 -4.55 -12.69 10.78
N ILE A 256 -5.13 -13.85 10.45
CA ILE A 256 -4.88 -14.53 9.17
C ILE A 256 -5.38 -13.67 8.00
N LEU A 257 -6.62 -13.18 8.08
CA LEU A 257 -7.20 -12.31 7.04
C LEU A 257 -6.38 -11.02 6.87
N ALA A 258 -5.88 -10.44 7.96
CA ALA A 258 -5.04 -9.26 7.94
C ALA A 258 -3.66 -9.54 7.32
N ALA A 259 -3.05 -10.68 7.59
CA ALA A 259 -1.78 -11.07 6.96
C ALA A 259 -1.94 -11.25 5.43
N VAL A 260 -3.05 -11.87 4.99
CA VAL A 260 -3.40 -11.96 3.56
C VAL A 260 -3.64 -10.58 2.98
N ASN A 261 -4.40 -9.72 3.66
CA ASN A 261 -4.66 -8.35 3.19
C ASN A 261 -3.39 -7.50 3.11
N GLY A 262 -2.43 -7.69 4.02
CA GLY A 262 -1.13 -7.05 3.96
C GLY A 262 -0.32 -7.50 2.74
N GLY A 263 -0.37 -8.79 2.39
CA GLY A 263 0.20 -9.30 1.14
C GLY A 263 -0.43 -8.67 -0.11
N LEU A 264 -1.76 -8.55 -0.14
CA LEU A 264 -2.47 -7.83 -1.20
C LEU A 264 -2.07 -6.35 -1.28
N GLY A 265 -1.81 -5.72 -0.14
CA GLY A 265 -1.33 -4.33 -0.06
C GLY A 265 0.07 -4.16 -0.67
N LEU A 266 0.97 -5.11 -0.43
CA LEU A 266 2.31 -5.11 -1.03
C LEU A 266 2.25 -5.32 -2.55
N GLN A 267 1.38 -6.22 -3.01
CA GLN A 267 1.14 -6.45 -4.43
C GLN A 267 0.57 -5.18 -5.10
N MET A 268 -0.40 -4.53 -4.46
CA MET A 268 -0.98 -3.27 -4.94
C MET A 268 0.04 -2.14 -4.98
N ALA A 269 0.95 -2.09 -4.01
CA ALA A 269 2.05 -1.12 -3.95
C ALA A 269 3.19 -1.43 -4.92
N ARG A 270 3.10 -2.51 -5.73
CA ARG A 270 4.18 -3.02 -6.59
C ARG A 270 5.52 -3.08 -5.85
N ASN A 271 5.49 -3.58 -4.62
CA ASN A 271 6.66 -3.54 -3.76
C ASN A 271 7.81 -4.36 -4.35
N SER A 272 9.05 -4.02 -3.98
CA SER A 272 10.22 -4.79 -4.38
C SER A 272 10.09 -6.27 -3.99
N ARG A 273 10.65 -7.17 -4.80
CA ARG A 273 10.69 -8.61 -4.51
C ARG A 273 11.29 -8.90 -3.13
N GLY A 274 12.31 -8.14 -2.72
CA GLY A 274 12.90 -8.23 -1.39
C GLY A 274 11.93 -7.88 -0.27
N GLY A 275 11.08 -6.87 -0.46
CA GLY A 275 10.06 -6.49 0.52
C GLY A 275 8.91 -7.49 0.61
N GLU A 276 8.49 -8.11 -0.50
CA GLU A 276 7.54 -9.23 -0.49
C GLU A 276 8.10 -10.44 0.29
N ILE A 277 9.38 -10.77 0.05
CA ILE A 277 10.08 -11.84 0.77
C ILE A 277 10.16 -11.52 2.27
N ALA A 278 10.57 -10.29 2.62
CA ALA A 278 10.67 -9.86 4.02
C ALA A 278 9.32 -9.99 4.74
N TRP A 279 8.22 -9.59 4.10
CA TRP A 279 6.87 -9.78 4.64
C TRP A 279 6.55 -11.25 4.89
N GLY A 280 6.79 -12.11 3.90
CA GLY A 280 6.55 -13.55 4.02
C GLY A 280 7.36 -14.18 5.16
N VAL A 281 8.63 -13.80 5.31
CA VAL A 281 9.51 -14.26 6.39
C VAL A 281 8.98 -13.82 7.75
N VAL A 282 8.64 -12.54 7.93
CA VAL A 282 8.13 -12.03 9.21
C VAL A 282 6.80 -12.70 9.58
N ALA A 283 5.89 -12.84 8.62
CA ALA A 283 4.61 -13.53 8.84
C ALA A 283 4.82 -15.01 9.21
N GLY A 284 5.74 -15.70 8.53
CA GLY A 284 6.09 -17.09 8.82
C GLY A 284 6.72 -17.27 10.21
N VAL A 285 7.66 -16.40 10.59
CA VAL A 285 8.27 -16.42 11.93
C VAL A 285 7.22 -16.16 13.02
N ALA A 286 6.34 -15.17 12.83
CA ALA A 286 5.27 -14.88 13.77
C ALA A 286 4.32 -16.07 13.96
N LEU A 287 3.96 -16.74 12.86
CA LEU A 287 3.14 -17.96 12.89
C LEU A 287 3.85 -19.09 13.65
N LEU A 288 5.13 -19.35 13.35
CA LEU A 288 5.91 -20.39 14.02
C LEU A 288 6.07 -20.11 15.51
N ALA A 289 6.33 -18.85 15.90
CA ALA A 289 6.40 -18.45 17.30
C ALA A 289 5.07 -18.70 18.02
N TYR A 290 3.94 -18.35 17.38
CA TYR A 290 2.60 -18.60 17.92
C TYR A 290 2.31 -20.10 18.09
N LEU A 291 2.64 -20.92 17.10
CA LEU A 291 2.46 -22.37 17.15
C LEU A 291 3.36 -23.01 18.22
N GLY A 292 4.62 -22.59 18.30
CA GLY A 292 5.57 -23.03 19.33
C GLY A 292 5.08 -22.74 20.73
N ALA A 293 4.65 -21.50 20.99
CA ALA A 293 4.04 -21.11 22.27
C ALA A 293 2.76 -21.92 22.57
N SER A 294 1.99 -22.25 21.52
CA SER A 294 0.79 -23.08 21.64
C SER A 294 1.09 -24.50 22.10
N VAL A 295 2.07 -25.14 21.47
CA VAL A 295 2.51 -26.49 21.83
C VAL A 295 3.12 -26.51 23.23
N TYR A 296 3.98 -25.53 23.56
CA TYR A 296 4.62 -25.42 24.86
C TYR A 296 3.59 -25.30 26.00
N SER A 297 2.63 -24.38 25.86
CA SER A 297 1.55 -24.17 26.83
C SER A 297 0.71 -25.43 27.08
N VAL A 298 0.39 -26.19 26.02
CA VAL A 298 -0.36 -27.45 26.15
C VAL A 298 0.47 -28.53 26.88
N LYS A 299 1.76 -28.67 26.55
CA LYS A 299 2.65 -29.62 27.23
C LYS A 299 2.81 -29.27 28.73
N GLY A 300 2.98 -27.99 29.05
CA GLY A 300 3.08 -27.51 30.43
C GLY A 300 1.84 -27.86 31.26
N ASN A 301 0.64 -27.64 30.72
CA ASN A 301 -0.61 -27.99 31.39
C ASN A 301 -0.75 -29.50 31.64
N LYS A 302 -0.35 -30.34 30.67
CA LYS A 302 -0.36 -31.81 30.85
C LYS A 302 0.59 -32.24 31.96
N MET A 303 1.78 -31.63 32.03
CA MET A 303 2.78 -31.95 33.05
C MET A 303 2.33 -31.52 34.44
N GLN A 304 1.80 -30.31 34.60
CA GLN A 304 1.23 -29.85 35.88
C GLN A 304 0.08 -30.72 36.36
N LYS A 305 -0.82 -31.13 35.45
CA LYS A 305 -1.91 -32.05 35.80
C LYS A 305 -1.36 -33.40 36.30
N LYS A 306 -0.37 -33.96 35.60
CA LYS A 306 0.28 -35.23 36.00
C LYS A 306 0.99 -35.14 37.36
N VAL A 307 1.60 -33.99 37.68
CA VAL A 307 2.21 -33.76 39.00
C VAL A 307 1.14 -33.68 40.08
N LYS A 308 0.07 -32.89 39.85
CA LYS A 308 -1.03 -32.76 40.80
C LYS A 308 -1.74 -34.09 41.08
N ASP A 309 -2.05 -34.85 40.03
CA ASP A 309 -2.69 -36.17 40.17
C ASP A 309 -1.82 -37.13 41.02
N LYS A 310 -0.48 -37.03 40.92
CA LYS A 310 0.45 -37.79 41.76
C LYS A 310 0.49 -37.29 43.21
N ASP A 311 0.50 -35.98 43.43
CA ASP A 311 0.52 -35.41 44.78
C ASP A 311 -0.76 -35.74 45.55
N ASP A 312 -1.91 -35.73 44.86
CA ASP A 312 -3.21 -36.12 45.41
C ASP A 312 -3.25 -37.63 45.74
N GLU A 313 -2.63 -38.49 44.93
CA GLU A 313 -2.49 -39.94 45.19
C GLU A 313 -1.61 -40.22 46.42
N VAL A 314 -0.47 -39.52 46.57
CA VAL A 314 0.42 -39.66 47.73
C VAL A 314 -0.27 -39.19 49.01
N ARG A 315 -0.95 -38.03 48.99
CA ARG A 315 -1.70 -37.51 50.16
C ARG A 315 -2.89 -38.37 50.56
N GLY A 316 -3.55 -39.02 49.61
CA GLY A 316 -4.64 -39.95 49.90
C GLY A 316 -4.16 -41.26 50.54
N GLY A 317 -2.90 -41.65 50.30
CA GLY A 317 -2.29 -42.88 50.83
C GLY A 317 -1.75 -42.78 52.26
N GLU A 318 -1.37 -41.58 52.73
CA GLU A 318 -0.84 -41.37 54.09
C GLU A 318 -1.92 -41.18 55.17
N GLY A 319 -3.20 -41.17 54.78
CA GLY A 319 -4.35 -40.94 55.67
C GLY A 319 -5.12 -42.20 56.12
N ASN A 320 -4.56 -43.40 55.92
CA ASN A 320 -5.17 -44.69 56.24
C ASN A 320 -4.19 -45.58 57.01
#